data_AF-A0A662XUE9-F1
#
_entry.id   AF-A0A662XUE9-F1
#
_cell.length_a   1.000
_cell.length_b   1.000
_cell.length_c   1.000
_cell.angle_alpha   90.00
_cell.angle_beta   90.00
_cell.angle_gamma   90.00
#
_symmetry.space_group_name_H-M   'P 1'
#
loop_
_entity.id
_entity.type
_entity.pdbx_description
1 polymer ?
#
loop_
_entity_poly.entity_id
_entity_poly.type
_entity_poly.pdbx_seq_one_letter_code
_entity_poly.pdbx_strand_id
1 'polypeptide(L)'
;MLHRLNKTSIDFYLLNRAAQGFNVMQTVVIAELDGTTRSSFYGVLLFNDSDLTQPNEEYFERMDWVSELAASYGILLALVPTWV
;
A
#
# COMPACT_ATOMS: atom_id res chain seq x y z
N MET A 1 1.21 -3.86 -3.39
CA MET A 1 -0.23 -3.52 -3.51
C MET A 1 -0.46 -2.01 -3.56
N LEU A 2 0.19 -1.26 -2.65
CA LEU A 2 0.00 0.17 -2.41
C LEU A 2 0.29 1.11 -3.60
N HIS A 3 1.16 0.71 -4.53
CA HIS A 3 1.48 1.57 -5.69
C HIS A 3 0.58 1.32 -6.90
N ARG A 4 0.13 0.08 -7.13
CA ARG A 4 -0.40 -0.33 -8.44
C ARG A 4 -1.92 -0.47 -8.52
N LEU A 5 -2.57 -0.82 -7.42
CA LEU A 5 -3.99 -1.16 -7.43
C LEU A 5 -4.86 0.05 -7.05
N ASN A 6 -6.11 0.07 -7.50
CA ASN A 6 -7.14 0.97 -7.00
C ASN A 6 -7.88 0.35 -5.80
N LYS A 7 -8.77 1.11 -5.14
CA LYS A 7 -9.52 0.64 -3.96
C LYS A 7 -10.32 -0.64 -4.22
N THR A 8 -11.07 -0.72 -5.31
CA THR A 8 -11.88 -1.91 -5.66
C THR A 8 -11.03 -3.15 -5.89
N SER A 9 -9.89 -3.02 -6.57
CA SER A 9 -8.97 -4.13 -6.78
C SER A 9 -8.28 -4.58 -5.49
N ILE A 10 -8.01 -3.66 -4.56
CA ILE A 10 -7.45 -4.01 -3.24
C ILE A 10 -8.47 -4.77 -2.40
N ASP A 11 -9.71 -4.28 -2.36
CA ASP A 11 -10.83 -4.93 -1.67
C ASP A 11 -11.05 -6.36 -2.17
N PHE A 12 -11.21 -6.51 -3.48
CA PHE A 12 -11.34 -7.82 -4.12
C PHE A 12 -10.16 -8.74 -3.82
N TYR A 13 -8.93 -8.21 -3.87
CA TYR A 13 -7.73 -8.98 -3.57
C TYR A 13 -7.74 -9.48 -2.13
N LEU A 14 -7.91 -8.60 -1.14
CA LEU A 14 -7.87 -8.96 0.28
C LEU A 14 -9.01 -9.92 0.64
N LEU A 15 -10.23 -9.67 0.16
CA LEU A 15 -11.38 -10.57 0.36
C LEU A 15 -11.10 -11.97 -0.19
N ASN A 16 -10.59 -12.06 -1.42
CA ASN A 16 -10.25 -13.35 -2.02
C ASN A 16 -9.13 -14.06 -1.24
N ARG A 17 -8.14 -13.33 -0.72
CA ARG A 17 -7.07 -13.92 0.10
C ARG A 17 -7.57 -14.41 1.45
N ALA A 18 -8.45 -13.67 2.10
CA ALA A 18 -9.09 -14.10 3.34
C ALA A 18 -9.91 -15.38 3.11
N ALA A 19 -10.68 -15.46 2.02
CA ALA A 19 -11.44 -16.66 1.64
C ALA A 19 -10.56 -17.88 1.36
N GLN A 20 -9.31 -17.67 0.94
CA GLN A 20 -8.30 -18.71 0.74
C GLN A 20 -7.57 -19.11 2.05
N GLY A 21 -7.88 -18.48 3.18
CA GLY A 21 -7.30 -18.78 4.49
C GLY A 21 -5.98 -18.06 4.79
N PHE A 22 -5.56 -17.09 3.96
CA PHE A 22 -4.40 -16.26 4.29
C PHE A 22 -4.73 -15.29 5.42
N ASN A 23 -3.83 -15.14 6.39
CA ASN A 23 -3.98 -14.27 7.56
C ASN A 23 -2.84 -13.24 7.70
N VAL A 24 -1.83 -13.27 6.83
CA VAL A 24 -0.76 -12.27 6.75
C VAL A 24 -0.54 -11.89 5.29
N MET A 25 -0.43 -10.60 5.01
CA MET A 25 -0.10 -10.06 3.68
C MET A 25 1.09 -9.14 3.76
N GLN A 26 2.16 -9.47 3.06
CA GLN A 26 3.32 -8.59 2.93
C GLN A 26 3.11 -7.57 1.81
N THR A 27 3.41 -6.29 2.05
CA THR A 27 3.49 -5.27 1.00
C THR A 27 4.68 -4.34 1.22
N VAL A 28 5.28 -3.92 0.11
CA VAL A 28 6.35 -2.91 0.08
C VAL A 28 5.73 -1.51 0.11
N VAL A 29 6.30 -0.63 0.93
CA VAL A 29 5.92 0.78 1.05
C VAL A 29 6.68 1.65 0.05
N ILE A 30 8.01 1.50 -0.03
CA ILE A 30 8.86 2.16 -1.05
C ILE A 30 9.43 1.10 -1.98
N ALA A 31 9.03 1.12 -3.25
CA ALA A 31 9.48 0.14 -4.24
C ALA A 31 10.95 0.32 -4.65
N GLU A 32 11.62 -0.77 -4.99
CA GLU A 32 13.04 -0.77 -5.44
C GLU A 32 13.24 0.06 -6.71
N LEU A 33 12.40 -0.17 -7.72
CA LEU A 33 12.47 0.54 -8.99
C LEU A 33 11.56 1.77 -8.97
N ASP A 34 12.16 2.96 -9.08
CA ASP A 34 11.47 4.25 -9.12
C ASP A 34 10.55 4.51 -7.91
N GLY A 35 10.89 3.96 -6.73
CA GLY A 35 10.01 3.97 -5.56
C GLY A 35 9.55 5.34 -5.10
N THR A 36 10.37 6.37 -5.31
CA THR A 36 10.07 7.76 -4.90
C THR A 36 9.57 8.63 -6.05
N THR A 37 9.78 8.20 -7.30
CA THR A 37 9.51 8.99 -8.51
C THR A 37 8.32 8.47 -9.31
N ARG A 38 7.93 7.21 -9.10
CA ARG A 38 6.75 6.61 -9.72
C ARG A 38 5.52 6.86 -8.87
N SER A 39 4.52 7.49 -9.48
CA SER A 39 3.23 7.71 -8.85
C SER A 39 2.46 6.41 -8.60
N SER A 40 1.58 6.45 -7.59
CA SER A 40 0.56 5.43 -7.39
C SER A 40 -0.43 5.39 -8.57
N PHE A 41 -1.34 4.41 -8.57
CA PHE A 41 -2.46 4.33 -9.52
C PHE A 41 -3.23 5.65 -9.68
N TYR A 42 -3.31 6.46 -8.62
CA TYR A 42 -4.04 7.73 -8.60
C TYR A 42 -3.18 8.94 -8.99
N GLY A 43 -1.92 8.74 -9.40
CA GLY A 43 -1.02 9.86 -9.74
C GLY A 43 -0.31 10.49 -8.53
N VAL A 44 -0.57 10.01 -7.32
CA VAL A 44 0.02 10.52 -6.06
C VAL A 44 1.40 9.90 -5.80
N LEU A 45 2.39 10.73 -5.46
CA LEU A 45 3.73 10.31 -5.05
C LEU A 45 3.79 10.02 -3.54
N LEU A 46 4.83 9.29 -3.11
CA LEU A 46 5.09 9.02 -1.69
C LEU A 46 5.54 10.27 -0.91
N PHE A 47 6.28 11.16 -1.58
CA PHE A 47 6.91 12.32 -0.98
C PHE A 47 6.61 13.56 -1.83
N ASN A 48 6.42 14.70 -1.17
CA ASN A 48 6.26 15.99 -1.84
C ASN A 48 7.64 16.51 -2.28
N ASP A 49 7.69 17.12 -3.46
CA ASP A 49 8.90 17.75 -4.00
C ASP A 49 10.16 16.87 -4.04
N SER A 50 9.98 15.53 -4.05
CA SER A 50 11.06 14.54 -3.90
C SER A 50 11.87 14.66 -2.59
N ASP A 51 11.32 15.33 -1.57
CA ASP A 51 11.92 15.47 -0.25
C ASP A 51 11.44 14.35 0.69
N LEU A 52 12.36 13.46 1.08
CA LEU A 52 12.07 12.33 1.97
C LEU A 52 11.59 12.77 3.37
N THR A 53 11.81 14.02 3.76
CA THR A 53 11.33 14.58 5.03
C THR A 53 9.88 15.09 4.94
N GLN A 54 9.29 15.09 3.75
CA GLN A 54 7.93 15.55 3.49
C GLN A 54 7.07 14.42 2.89
N PRO A 55 6.55 13.50 3.71
CA PRO A 55 5.61 12.49 3.25
C PRO A 55 4.36 13.14 2.66
N ASN A 56 3.83 12.55 1.60
CA ASN A 56 2.57 12.97 1.00
C ASN A 56 1.39 12.32 1.73
N GLU A 57 0.66 13.11 2.51
CA GLU A 57 -0.45 12.62 3.36
C GLU A 57 -1.50 11.83 2.58
N GLU A 58 -1.87 12.25 1.37
CA GLU A 58 -2.87 11.55 0.54
C GLU A 58 -2.43 10.10 0.21
N TYR A 59 -1.12 9.88 0.04
CA TYR A 59 -0.59 8.54 -0.15
C TYR A 59 -0.73 7.68 1.12
N PHE A 60 -0.46 8.27 2.30
CA PHE A 60 -0.45 7.54 3.57
C PHE A 60 -1.85 7.32 4.14
N GLU A 61 -2.80 8.25 3.99
CA GLU A 61 -4.22 8.03 4.33
C GLU A 61 -4.79 6.81 3.60
N ARG A 62 -4.35 6.60 2.36
CA ARG A 62 -4.72 5.41 1.61
C ARG A 62 -4.09 4.15 2.20
N MET A 63 -2.86 4.23 2.70
CA MET A 63 -2.21 3.11 3.38
C MET A 63 -2.96 2.73 4.67
N ASP A 64 -3.38 3.74 5.43
CA ASP A 64 -4.20 3.56 6.64
C ASP A 64 -5.52 2.85 6.29
N TRP A 65 -6.22 3.32 5.26
CA TRP A 65 -7.43 2.67 4.76
C TRP A 65 -7.19 1.19 4.37
N VAL A 66 -6.06 0.88 3.71
CA VAL A 66 -5.71 -0.51 3.36
C VAL A 66 -5.44 -1.35 4.61
N SER A 67 -4.79 -0.77 5.62
CA SER A 67 -4.50 -1.44 6.89
C SER A 67 -5.78 -1.81 7.63
N GLU A 68 -6.72 -0.86 7.75
CA GLU A 68 -8.03 -1.07 8.35
C GLU A 68 -8.85 -2.12 7.58
N LEU A 69 -8.84 -2.05 6.25
CA LEU A 69 -9.52 -3.02 5.40
C LEU A 69 -8.96 -4.43 5.57
N ALA A 70 -7.63 -4.58 5.57
CA ALA A 70 -6.99 -5.88 5.82
C ALA A 70 -7.36 -6.42 7.20
N ALA A 71 -7.34 -5.58 8.23
CA ALA A 71 -7.75 -5.95 9.59
C ALA A 71 -9.20 -6.42 9.65
N SER A 72 -10.11 -5.76 8.91
CA SER A 72 -11.52 -6.16 8.80
C SER A 72 -11.73 -7.57 8.23
N TYR A 73 -10.78 -8.04 7.41
CA TYR A 73 -10.74 -9.39 6.85
C TYR A 73 -9.91 -10.38 7.66
N GLY A 74 -9.43 -9.99 8.85
CA GLY A 74 -8.58 -10.85 9.68
C GLY A 74 -7.17 -11.06 9.12
N ILE A 75 -6.69 -10.12 8.29
CA ILE A 75 -5.37 -10.15 7.68
C ILE A 75 -4.45 -9.14 8.38
N LEU A 76 -3.31 -9.61 8.90
CA LEU A 76 -2.21 -8.76 9.33
C LEU A 76 -1.45 -8.23 8.12
N LEU A 77 -1.29 -6.91 8.01
CA LEU A 77 -0.46 -6.30 6.98
C LEU A 77 1.00 -6.19 7.46
N ALA A 78 1.90 -6.94 6.82
CA ALA A 78 3.34 -6.89 7.08
C ALA A 78 4.00 -5.88 6.13
N LEU A 79 4.39 -4.72 6.66
CA LEU A 79 4.99 -3.65 5.88
C LEU A 79 6.50 -3.88 5.75
N VAL A 80 6.97 -3.91 4.49
CA VAL A 80 8.39 -3.76 4.18
C VAL A 80 8.65 -2.28 3.92
N PRO A 81 9.37 -1.57 4.80
CA PRO A 81 9.47 -0.11 4.73
C PRO A 81 10.11 0.37 3.42
N THR A 82 11.17 -0.32 3.00
CA THR A 82 11.87 -0.04 1.75
C THR A 82 12.44 -1.34 1.19
N TRP A 83 12.46 -1.45 -0.13
CA TRP A 83 13.15 -2.52 -0.84
C TRP A 83 14.36 -1.90 -1.55
N VAL A 84 15.57 -2.30 -1.15
CA VAL A 84 16.85 -1.80 -1.67
C VAL A 84 17.59 -2.86 -2.45
#